data_AF-A0A843END2-F1
#
_entry.id   AF-A0A843END2-F1
#
_cell.length_a   1.000
_cell.length_b   1.000
_cell.length_c   1.000
_cell.angle_alpha   90.00
_cell.angle_beta   90.00
_cell.angle_gamma   90.00
#
_symmetry.space_group_name_H-M   'P 1'
#
loop_
_entity.id
_entity.type
_entity.pdbx_description
1 polymer ?
#
loop_
_entity_poly.entity_id
_entity_poly.type
_entity_poly.pdbx_seq_one_letter_code
_entity_poly.pdbx_strand_id
1 'polypeptide(L)'
;MDYNFVLLLILQLLVGAGIFIFLVYIAKLIVNNMQSIPGLKYAKFLNPVEYFPEEKLASLKQIFYLSMVFIFIIIDLYLIFNWKDGSFPIFLLDIILSIYLVMSMSTDSLNDKIILFTLIPFGSINGIVFGDSSLIWIDLFHILGYFYFMQVYYRRFVKFTKSMGLGISVLLLFSIVWVSFLVTMLAEGVSPLESITMVSNAFTSNSYEASGNSVVGKLDSLILAWGGFLLSSVGTATLAASIVKKQVDQQFDDMENLIKSKKEEK
;
A
#
# COMPACT_ATOMS: atom_id res chain seq x y z
N MET A 1 12.22 30.89 -25.03
CA MET A 1 11.03 30.15 -24.57
C MET A 1 9.83 30.96 -25.03
N ASP A 2 8.97 30.39 -25.86
CA ASP A 2 7.89 31.14 -26.52
C ASP A 2 6.82 31.55 -25.49
N TYR A 3 6.32 32.78 -25.53
CA TYR A 3 5.37 33.31 -24.53
C TYR A 3 4.11 32.43 -24.44
N ASN A 4 3.68 31.89 -25.59
CA ASN A 4 2.55 30.97 -25.70
C ASN A 4 2.78 29.65 -24.94
N PHE A 5 4.02 29.17 -24.87
CA PHE A 5 4.37 27.94 -24.15
C PHE A 5 4.31 28.15 -22.63
N VAL A 6 4.83 29.27 -22.13
CA VAL A 6 4.79 29.60 -20.70
C VAL A 6 3.35 29.80 -20.22
N LEU A 7 2.52 30.48 -21.01
CA LEU A 7 1.10 30.67 -20.71
C LEU A 7 0.36 29.32 -20.65
N LEU A 8 0.63 28.41 -21.58
CA LEU A 8 0.04 27.07 -21.60
C LEU A 8 0.40 26.27 -20.34
N LEU A 9 1.67 26.31 -19.93
CA LEU A 9 2.12 25.64 -18.70
C LEU A 9 1.42 26.18 -17.45
N ILE A 10 1.31 27.50 -17.33
CA ILE A 10 0.60 28.13 -16.19
C ILE A 10 -0.87 27.69 -16.18
N LEU A 11 -1.52 27.66 -17.35
CA LEU A 11 -2.92 27.21 -17.47
C LEU A 11 -3.08 25.74 -17.06
N GLN A 12 -2.21 24.85 -17.53
CA GLN A 12 -2.21 23.43 -17.16
C GLN A 12 -2.06 23.25 -15.64
N LEU A 13 -1.18 24.02 -15.00
CA LEU A 13 -1.02 23.98 -13.55
C LEU A 13 -2.24 24.47 -12.79
N LEU A 14 -2.84 25.58 -13.22
CA LEU A 14 -4.06 26.08 -12.59
C LEU A 14 -5.23 25.10 -12.72
N VAL A 15 -5.39 24.50 -13.90
CA VAL A 15 -6.41 23.48 -14.15
C VAL A 15 -6.14 22.23 -13.29
N GLY A 16 -4.89 21.73 -13.28
CA GLY A 16 -4.51 20.56 -12.49
C GLY A 16 -4.73 20.76 -10.99
N ALA A 17 -4.31 21.90 -10.45
CA ALA A 17 -4.55 22.25 -9.05
C ALA A 17 -6.06 22.39 -8.76
N GLY A 18 -6.82 23.02 -9.66
CA GLY A 18 -8.26 23.18 -9.53
C GLY A 18 -9.00 21.84 -9.47
N ILE A 19 -8.66 20.90 -10.37
CA ILE A 19 -9.21 19.55 -10.40
C ILE A 19 -8.88 18.81 -9.09
N PHE A 20 -7.62 18.85 -8.66
CA PHE A 20 -7.20 18.17 -7.44
C PHE A 20 -7.94 18.68 -6.19
N ILE A 21 -8.01 20.01 -6.03
CA ILE A 21 -8.74 20.65 -4.92
C ILE A 21 -10.21 20.25 -4.93
N PHE A 22 -10.84 20.23 -6.12
CA PHE A 22 -12.21 19.82 -6.28
C PHE A 22 -12.43 18.34 -5.89
N LEU A 23 -11.53 17.44 -6.29
CA LEU A 23 -11.60 16.02 -5.91
C LEU A 23 -11.43 15.82 -4.40
N VAL A 24 -10.47 16.53 -3.77
CA VAL A 24 -10.30 16.51 -2.31
C VAL A 24 -11.56 17.01 -1.61
N TYR A 25 -12.19 18.07 -2.12
CA TYR A 25 -13.45 18.59 -1.58
C TYR A 25 -14.58 17.56 -1.67
N ILE A 26 -14.74 16.91 -2.83
CA ILE A 26 -15.73 15.82 -3.01
C ILE A 26 -15.45 14.69 -2.01
N ALA A 27 -14.20 14.25 -1.88
CA ALA A 27 -13.85 13.16 -0.98
C ALA A 27 -14.17 13.50 0.49
N LYS A 28 -13.88 14.73 0.93
CA LYS A 28 -14.28 15.22 2.26
C LYS A 28 -15.80 15.23 2.44
N LEU A 29 -16.55 15.68 1.43
CA LEU A 29 -18.00 15.69 1.46
C LEU A 29 -18.56 14.27 1.59
N ILE A 30 -18.04 13.31 0.82
CA ILE A 30 -18.43 11.89 0.88
C ILE A 30 -18.17 11.33 2.29
N VAL A 31 -16.97 11.52 2.85
CA VAL A 31 -16.62 10.99 4.17
C VAL A 31 -17.49 11.60 5.28
N ASN A 32 -17.70 12.92 5.25
CA ASN A 32 -18.57 13.59 6.22
C ASN A 32 -20.02 13.08 6.13
N ASN A 33 -20.53 12.90 4.91
CA ASN A 33 -21.86 12.35 4.70
C ASN A 33 -21.96 10.90 5.18
N MET A 34 -20.96 10.05 4.90
CA MET A 34 -20.93 8.68 5.40
C MET A 34 -20.94 8.59 6.92
N GLN A 35 -20.23 9.48 7.62
CA GLN A 35 -20.21 9.55 9.08
C GLN A 35 -21.53 10.06 9.69
N SER A 36 -22.30 10.84 8.92
CA SER A 36 -23.59 11.39 9.35
C SER A 36 -24.76 10.40 9.25
N ILE A 37 -24.61 9.31 8.48
CA ILE A 37 -25.65 8.29 8.30
C ILE A 37 -25.68 7.37 9.53
N PRO A 38 -26.78 7.35 10.32
CA PRO A 38 -26.87 6.58 11.56
C PRO A 38 -26.63 5.08 11.37
N GLY A 39 -27.11 4.52 10.24
CA GLY A 39 -26.90 3.11 9.90
C GLY A 39 -25.45 2.73 9.60
N LEU A 40 -24.62 3.67 9.10
CA LEU A 40 -23.19 3.45 8.88
C LEU A 40 -22.37 3.74 10.13
N LYS A 41 -22.71 4.78 10.90
CA LYS A 41 -22.00 5.16 12.12
C LYS A 41 -21.99 4.03 13.18
N TYR A 42 -23.03 3.21 13.21
CA TYR A 42 -23.13 2.01 14.06
C TYR A 42 -22.96 0.70 13.28
N ALA A 43 -22.62 0.75 11.99
CA ALA A 43 -22.31 -0.45 11.23
C ALA A 43 -21.03 -1.06 11.82
N LYS A 44 -21.18 -2.22 12.46
CA LYS A 44 -20.09 -2.99 13.06
C LYS A 44 -18.92 -3.25 12.09
N PHE A 45 -19.14 -3.21 10.78
CA PHE A 45 -18.09 -3.28 9.75
C PHE A 45 -16.99 -2.21 9.92
N LEU A 46 -17.29 -1.06 10.53
CA LEU A 46 -16.31 0.00 10.82
C LEU A 46 -15.51 -0.24 12.11
N ASN A 47 -15.82 -1.28 12.90
CA ASN A 47 -15.09 -1.64 14.10
C ASN A 47 -14.42 -3.03 13.98
N PRO A 48 -13.32 -3.15 13.22
CA PRO A 48 -12.66 -4.42 12.97
C PRO A 48 -12.08 -5.09 14.25
N VAL A 49 -11.98 -4.34 15.35
CA VAL A 49 -11.59 -4.85 16.69
C VAL A 49 -12.62 -5.83 17.26
N GLU A 50 -13.90 -5.71 16.87
CA GLU A 50 -14.95 -6.65 17.29
C GLU A 50 -14.83 -8.02 16.60
N TYR A 51 -14.11 -8.11 15.47
CA TYR A 51 -14.07 -9.29 14.61
C TYR A 51 -12.71 -9.98 14.58
N PHE A 52 -11.63 -9.22 14.80
CA PHE A 52 -10.27 -9.74 14.70
C PHE A 52 -9.49 -9.53 15.99
N PRO A 53 -8.73 -10.54 16.46
CA PRO A 53 -7.78 -10.35 17.54
C PRO A 53 -6.78 -9.23 17.20
N GLU A 54 -6.39 -8.45 18.20
CA GLU A 54 -5.52 -7.28 18.04
C GLU A 54 -4.20 -7.59 17.32
N GLU A 55 -3.62 -8.78 17.55
CA GLU A 55 -2.41 -9.27 16.88
C GLU A 55 -2.58 -9.37 15.35
N LYS A 56 -3.78 -9.78 14.89
CA LYS A 56 -4.09 -9.86 13.45
C LYS A 56 -4.27 -8.48 12.84
N LEU A 57 -4.92 -7.57 13.56
CA LEU A 57 -5.05 -6.17 13.14
C LEU A 57 -3.69 -5.47 13.07
N ALA A 58 -2.78 -5.78 13.99
CA ALA A 58 -1.41 -5.28 13.96
C ALA A 58 -0.62 -5.82 12.76
N SER A 59 -0.77 -7.11 12.44
CA SER A 59 -0.14 -7.73 11.27
C SER A 59 -0.67 -7.11 9.95
N LEU A 60 -1.99 -6.91 9.86
CA LEU A 60 -2.62 -6.20 8.72
C LEU A 60 -2.11 -4.76 8.59
N LYS A 61 -1.94 -4.03 9.69
CA LYS A 61 -1.35 -2.68 9.68
C LYS A 61 0.10 -2.69 9.21
N GLN A 62 0.90 -3.66 9.64
CA GLN A 62 2.29 -3.81 9.19
C GLN A 62 2.36 -4.05 7.67
N ILE A 63 1.53 -4.96 7.16
CA ILE A 63 1.42 -5.23 5.71
C ILE A 63 0.99 -3.96 4.99
N PHE A 64 -0.07 -3.28 5.46
CA PHE A 64 -0.55 -2.04 4.88
C PHE A 64 0.56 -0.97 4.77
N TYR A 65 1.36 -0.77 5.83
CA TYR A 65 2.43 0.23 5.80
C TYR A 65 3.51 -0.09 4.75
N LEU A 66 3.89 -1.35 4.61
CA LEU A 66 4.87 -1.76 3.58
C LEU A 66 4.27 -1.72 2.17
N SER A 67 3.00 -2.11 2.01
CA SER A 67 2.28 -1.99 0.75
C SER A 67 2.20 -0.54 0.30
N MET A 68 1.92 0.41 1.19
CA MET A 68 1.93 1.84 0.86
C MET A 68 3.30 2.30 0.37
N VAL A 69 4.39 1.92 1.06
CA VAL A 69 5.76 2.23 0.60
C VAL A 69 6.00 1.68 -0.80
N PHE A 70 5.61 0.43 -1.05
CA PHE A 70 5.83 -0.22 -2.34
C PHE A 70 5.02 0.40 -3.47
N ILE A 71 3.76 0.77 -3.21
CA ILE A 71 2.91 1.46 -4.19
C ILE A 71 3.51 2.83 -4.55
N PHE A 72 3.99 3.61 -3.57
CA PHE A 72 4.68 4.88 -3.85
C PHE A 72 5.88 4.66 -4.75
N ILE A 73 6.68 3.61 -4.52
CA ILE A 73 7.85 3.34 -5.35
C ILE A 73 7.43 2.99 -6.79
N ILE A 74 6.37 2.19 -6.97
CA ILE A 74 5.84 1.89 -8.31
C ILE A 74 5.45 3.18 -9.02
N ILE A 75 4.71 4.08 -8.35
CA ILE A 75 4.28 5.35 -8.95
C ILE A 75 5.49 6.23 -9.28
N ASP A 76 6.45 6.37 -8.37
CA ASP A 76 7.66 7.15 -8.62
C ASP A 76 8.47 6.60 -9.80
N LEU A 77 8.57 5.27 -9.96
CA LEU A 77 9.21 4.67 -11.14
C LEU A 77 8.45 5.01 -12.43
N TYR A 78 7.12 5.01 -12.41
CA TYR A 78 6.29 5.43 -13.54
C TYR A 78 6.52 6.90 -13.91
N LEU A 79 6.61 7.79 -12.92
CA LEU A 79 6.84 9.23 -13.11
C LEU A 79 8.27 9.53 -13.59
N ILE A 80 9.29 8.91 -12.98
CA ILE A 80 10.72 9.14 -13.32
C ILE A 80 11.06 8.64 -14.72
N PHE A 81 10.60 7.43 -15.08
CA PHE A 81 10.95 6.79 -16.35
C PHE A 81 9.90 7.01 -17.44
N ASN A 82 8.80 7.72 -17.13
CA ASN A 82 7.69 8.02 -18.05
C ASN A 82 7.16 6.77 -18.79
N TRP A 83 6.92 5.69 -18.03
CA TRP A 83 6.37 4.46 -18.57
C TRP A 83 4.95 4.68 -19.09
N LYS A 84 4.72 4.35 -20.37
CA LYS A 84 3.40 4.54 -21.02
C LYS A 84 2.44 3.36 -20.81
N ASP A 85 2.98 2.16 -20.65
CA ASP A 85 2.18 0.95 -20.51
C ASP A 85 1.45 0.91 -19.16
N GLY A 86 0.13 0.76 -19.17
CA GLY A 86 -0.68 0.83 -17.96
C GLY A 86 -0.66 2.19 -17.25
N SER A 87 -0.26 3.27 -17.92
CA SER A 87 -0.15 4.61 -17.31
C SER A 87 -1.47 5.17 -16.76
N PHE A 88 -2.59 4.98 -17.46
CA PHE A 88 -3.90 5.47 -17.03
C PHE A 88 -4.33 4.96 -15.63
N PRO A 89 -4.34 3.63 -15.35
CA PRO A 89 -4.68 3.15 -14.01
C PRO A 89 -3.67 3.58 -12.94
N ILE A 90 -2.39 3.76 -13.29
CA ILE A 90 -1.38 4.30 -12.37
C ILE A 90 -1.66 5.77 -12.03
N PHE A 91 -2.03 6.59 -13.02
CA PHE A 91 -2.42 7.99 -12.78
C PHE A 91 -3.66 8.10 -11.88
N LEU A 92 -4.64 7.22 -12.05
CA LEU A 92 -5.79 7.16 -11.15
C LEU A 92 -5.38 6.76 -9.73
N LEU A 93 -4.53 5.74 -9.59
CA LEU A 93 -4.02 5.30 -8.30
C LEU A 93 -3.26 6.42 -7.59
N ASP A 94 -2.42 7.15 -8.32
CA ASP A 94 -1.66 8.29 -7.84
C ASP A 94 -2.57 9.40 -7.28
N ILE A 95 -3.61 9.77 -8.04
CA ILE A 95 -4.62 10.74 -7.59
C ILE A 95 -5.35 10.27 -6.33
N ILE A 96 -5.78 9.01 -6.29
CA ILE A 96 -6.50 8.44 -5.15
C ILE A 96 -5.63 8.44 -3.89
N LEU A 97 -4.36 8.04 -4.00
CA LEU A 97 -3.43 8.03 -2.87
C LEU A 97 -3.10 9.43 -2.40
N SER A 98 -2.86 10.36 -3.32
CA SER A 98 -2.67 11.77 -2.99
C SER A 98 -3.84 12.34 -2.21
N ILE A 99 -5.08 12.07 -2.63
CA ILE A 99 -6.29 12.47 -1.89
C ILE A 99 -6.33 11.81 -0.50
N TYR A 100 -6.07 10.50 -0.43
CA TYR A 100 -6.04 9.77 0.84
C TYR A 100 -5.02 10.36 1.82
N LEU A 101 -3.82 10.69 1.35
CA LEU A 101 -2.77 11.31 2.15
C LEU A 101 -3.19 12.69 2.66
N VAL A 102 -3.72 13.55 1.78
CA VAL A 102 -4.25 14.87 2.14
C VAL A 102 -5.34 14.76 3.22
N MET A 103 -6.24 13.77 3.11
CA MET A 103 -7.29 13.54 4.10
C MET A 103 -6.78 13.01 5.45
N SER A 104 -5.61 12.36 5.45
CA SER A 104 -5.00 11.80 6.66
C SER A 104 -4.09 12.79 7.41
N MET A 105 -3.86 13.98 6.86
CA MET A 105 -3.00 15.02 7.43
C MET A 105 -3.79 16.13 8.13
N SER A 106 -3.16 16.77 9.13
CA SER A 106 -3.60 18.07 9.64
C SER A 106 -3.26 19.17 8.63
N THR A 107 -4.03 20.26 8.63
CA THR A 107 -3.80 21.46 7.80
C THR A 107 -3.31 22.67 8.60
N ASP A 108 -2.93 22.44 9.86
CA ASP A 108 -2.81 23.52 10.86
C ASP A 108 -1.45 24.23 10.80
N SER A 109 -0.37 23.51 10.43
CA SER A 109 0.97 24.09 10.39
C SER A 109 1.42 24.49 8.98
N LEU A 110 2.38 25.43 8.90
CA LEU A 110 3.00 25.82 7.64
C LEU A 110 3.79 24.68 7.00
N ASN A 111 4.38 23.79 7.82
CA ASN A 111 5.05 22.58 7.35
C ASN A 111 4.06 21.63 6.68
N ASP A 112 2.87 21.46 7.25
CA ASP A 112 1.82 20.61 6.66
C ASP A 112 1.36 21.17 5.32
N LYS A 113 1.22 22.51 5.20
CA LYS A 113 0.86 23.16 3.94
C LYS A 113 1.90 22.96 2.83
N ILE A 114 3.19 22.99 3.17
CA ILE A 114 4.27 22.70 2.21
C ILE A 114 4.17 21.25 1.73
N ILE A 115 3.98 20.31 2.65
CA ILE A 115 3.82 18.88 2.31
C ILE A 115 2.56 18.67 1.44
N LEU A 116 1.45 19.33 1.74
CA LEU A 116 0.23 19.26 0.94
C LEU A 116 0.43 19.73 -0.50
N PHE A 117 1.25 20.76 -0.73
CA PHE A 117 1.58 21.20 -2.08
C PHE A 117 2.37 20.14 -2.86
N THR A 118 3.28 19.42 -2.18
CA THR A 118 4.00 18.30 -2.80
C THR A 118 3.09 17.12 -3.12
N LEU A 119 1.90 17.01 -2.52
CA LEU A 119 0.97 15.92 -2.80
C LEU A 119 0.08 16.15 -4.03
N ILE A 120 0.21 17.27 -4.75
CA ILE A 120 -0.59 17.48 -5.95
C ILE A 120 0.03 16.67 -7.11
N PRO A 121 -0.68 15.66 -7.65
CA PRO A 121 -0.14 14.77 -8.67
C PRO A 121 -0.29 15.40 -10.07
N PHE A 122 0.48 16.47 -10.33
CA PHE A 122 0.35 17.25 -11.56
C PHE A 122 0.59 16.41 -12.82
N GLY A 123 1.61 15.54 -12.85
CA GLY A 123 1.87 14.66 -14.00
C GLY A 123 0.70 13.74 -14.31
N SER A 124 0.12 13.10 -13.28
CA SER A 124 -1.03 12.21 -13.45
C SER A 124 -2.28 12.93 -13.90
N ILE A 125 -2.60 14.11 -13.34
CA ILE A 125 -3.77 14.89 -13.76
C ILE A 125 -3.59 15.39 -15.19
N ASN A 126 -2.41 15.92 -15.54
CA ASN A 126 -2.17 16.42 -16.90
C ASN A 126 -2.11 15.29 -17.93
N GLY A 127 -1.54 14.14 -17.57
CA GLY A 127 -1.56 12.94 -18.40
C GLY A 127 -2.99 12.47 -18.72
N ILE A 128 -3.92 12.56 -17.76
CA ILE A 128 -5.33 12.23 -17.99
C ILE A 128 -6.06 13.30 -18.81
N VAL A 129 -5.88 14.58 -18.50
CA VAL A 129 -6.70 15.68 -19.05
C VAL A 129 -6.20 16.14 -20.41
N PHE A 130 -4.89 16.23 -20.59
CA PHE A 130 -4.26 16.81 -21.78
C PHE A 130 -3.53 15.75 -22.63
N GLY A 131 -3.42 14.51 -22.16
CA GLY A 131 -2.77 13.41 -22.89
C GLY A 131 -1.25 13.52 -22.96
N ASP A 132 -0.65 14.47 -22.23
CA ASP A 132 0.79 14.72 -22.25
C ASP A 132 1.31 14.95 -20.82
N SER A 133 2.41 14.27 -20.47
CA SER A 133 3.08 14.35 -19.16
C SER A 133 4.29 15.29 -19.20
N SER A 134 4.21 16.40 -19.95
CA SER A 134 5.32 17.31 -20.24
C SER A 134 5.85 18.10 -19.01
N LEU A 135 5.40 17.77 -17.79
CA LEU A 135 5.73 18.46 -16.54
C LEU A 135 6.70 17.68 -15.63
N ILE A 136 7.70 17.02 -16.21
CA ILE A 136 8.71 16.22 -15.49
C ILE A 136 9.32 16.98 -14.28
N TRP A 137 9.56 18.28 -14.40
CA TRP A 137 10.12 19.09 -13.30
C TRP A 137 9.20 19.26 -12.10
N ILE A 138 7.88 19.17 -12.32
CA ILE A 138 6.87 19.35 -11.27
C ILE A 138 6.56 18.00 -10.64
N ASP A 139 6.67 16.92 -11.40
CA ASP A 139 6.63 15.56 -10.89
C ASP A 139 7.76 15.29 -9.89
N LEU A 140 8.93 15.95 -10.03
CA LEU A 140 10.00 15.88 -9.03
C LEU A 140 9.56 16.34 -7.64
N PHE A 141 8.75 17.41 -7.54
CA PHE A 141 8.21 17.84 -6.24
C PHE A 141 7.24 16.81 -5.67
N HIS A 142 6.48 16.16 -6.55
CA HIS A 142 5.54 15.12 -6.16
C HIS A 142 6.25 13.87 -5.62
N ILE A 143 7.28 13.41 -6.34
CA ILE A 143 8.17 12.32 -5.94
C ILE A 143 8.83 12.61 -4.59
N LEU A 144 9.30 13.84 -4.34
CA LEU A 144 9.84 14.23 -3.02
C LEU A 144 8.80 14.12 -1.90
N GLY A 145 7.55 14.49 -2.18
CA GLY A 145 6.42 14.28 -1.29
C GLY A 145 6.24 12.81 -0.95
N TYR A 146 6.23 11.93 -1.95
CA TYR A 146 6.14 10.48 -1.76
C TYR A 146 7.32 9.90 -1.01
N PHE A 147 8.56 10.33 -1.26
CA PHE A 147 9.71 9.92 -0.44
C PHE A 147 9.54 10.28 1.04
N TYR A 148 9.01 11.47 1.35
CA TYR A 148 8.68 11.84 2.73
C TYR A 148 7.65 10.87 3.32
N PHE A 149 6.58 10.54 2.59
CA PHE A 149 5.59 9.58 3.07
C PHE A 149 6.12 8.16 3.18
N MET A 150 6.95 7.69 2.25
CA MET A 150 7.64 6.40 2.38
C MET A 150 8.38 6.32 3.72
N GLN A 151 9.10 7.39 4.09
CA GLN A 151 9.79 7.44 5.37
C GLN A 151 8.81 7.41 6.55
N VAL A 152 7.69 8.14 6.49
CA VAL A 152 6.65 8.15 7.53
C VAL A 152 6.04 6.75 7.70
N TYR A 153 5.65 6.10 6.61
CA TYR A 153 5.06 4.76 6.62
C TYR A 153 6.05 3.69 7.08
N TYR A 154 7.32 3.77 6.64
CA TYR A 154 8.38 2.88 7.12
C TYR A 154 8.65 3.05 8.62
N ARG A 155 8.69 4.29 9.13
CA ARG A 155 8.83 4.53 10.59
C ARG A 155 7.66 3.96 11.38
N ARG A 156 6.42 4.09 10.86
CA ARG A 156 5.22 3.48 11.46
C ARG A 156 5.33 1.97 11.48
N PHE A 157 5.78 1.35 10.39
CA PHE A 157 6.09 -0.08 10.33
C PHE A 157 7.09 -0.48 11.41
N VAL A 158 8.26 0.15 11.48
CA VAL A 158 9.30 -0.18 12.49
C VAL A 158 8.78 -0.06 13.92
N LYS A 159 8.00 0.99 14.22
CA LYS A 159 7.41 1.19 15.55
C LYS A 159 6.44 0.05 15.90
N PHE A 160 5.57 -0.34 14.97
CA PHE A 160 4.61 -1.43 15.14
C PHE A 160 5.27 -2.82 15.18
N THR A 161 6.39 -3.01 14.48
CA THR A 161 7.19 -4.23 14.49
C THR A 161 7.95 -4.41 15.79
N LYS A 162 8.53 -3.35 16.37
CA LYS A 162 9.21 -3.43 17.67
C LYS A 162 8.28 -3.83 18.81
N SER A 163 6.99 -3.52 18.71
CA SER A 163 5.99 -3.90 19.71
C SER A 163 5.42 -5.32 19.52
N MET A 164 5.54 -5.93 18.35
CA MET A 164 4.94 -7.24 18.04
C MET A 164 5.88 -8.11 17.20
N GLY A 165 6.32 -9.25 17.73
CA GLY A 165 7.42 -10.08 17.22
C GLY A 165 7.27 -10.69 15.81
N LEU A 166 6.21 -10.38 15.08
CA LEU A 166 5.96 -10.85 13.71
C LEU A 166 6.71 -10.07 12.61
N GLY A 167 7.25 -8.89 12.92
CA GLY A 167 7.72 -8.00 11.85
C GLY A 167 9.03 -8.40 11.17
N ILE A 168 9.82 -9.33 11.72
CA ILE A 168 11.00 -9.88 11.01
C ILE A 168 10.55 -10.72 9.81
N SER A 169 9.56 -11.59 10.00
CA SER A 169 9.02 -12.43 8.92
C SER A 169 8.37 -11.59 7.81
N VAL A 170 7.63 -10.54 8.19
CA VAL A 170 7.01 -9.61 7.24
C VAL A 170 8.09 -8.84 6.46
N LEU A 171 9.14 -8.36 7.13
CA LEU A 171 10.23 -7.63 6.48
C LEU A 171 11.04 -8.53 5.54
N LEU A 172 11.29 -9.79 5.91
CA LEU A 172 11.94 -10.77 5.04
C LEU A 172 11.11 -11.05 3.80
N LEU A 173 9.81 -11.30 3.95
CA LEU A 173 8.89 -11.53 2.83
C LEU A 173 8.83 -10.32 1.90
N PHE A 174 8.73 -9.12 2.47
CA PHE A 174 8.79 -7.89 1.70
C PHE A 174 10.12 -7.72 0.95
N SER A 175 11.25 -8.04 1.60
CA SER A 175 12.57 -7.95 0.97
C SER A 175 12.73 -8.92 -0.20
N ILE A 176 12.21 -10.14 -0.07
CA ILE A 176 12.20 -11.13 -1.15
C ILE A 176 11.38 -10.61 -2.34
N VAL A 177 10.15 -10.15 -2.09
CA VAL A 177 9.28 -9.58 -3.14
C VAL A 177 9.94 -8.36 -3.78
N TRP A 178 10.54 -7.47 -2.98
CA TRP A 178 11.22 -6.27 -3.44
C TRP A 178 12.41 -6.56 -4.35
N VAL A 179 13.30 -7.47 -3.93
CA VAL A 179 14.47 -7.85 -4.74
C VAL A 179 14.03 -8.51 -6.04
N SER A 180 13.06 -9.42 -5.97
CA SER A 180 12.58 -10.15 -7.15
C SER A 180 11.85 -9.22 -8.12
N PHE A 181 11.11 -8.22 -7.61
CA PHE A 181 10.56 -7.14 -8.42
C PHE A 181 11.66 -6.40 -9.22
N LEU A 182 12.71 -5.95 -8.56
CA LEU A 182 13.81 -5.26 -9.25
C LEU A 182 14.53 -6.16 -10.26
N VAL A 183 14.79 -7.42 -9.88
CA VAL A 183 15.45 -8.40 -10.76
C VAL A 183 14.59 -8.69 -11.99
N THR A 184 13.31 -8.99 -11.81
CA THR A 184 12.37 -9.23 -12.90
C THR A 184 12.26 -8.01 -13.82
N MET A 185 12.10 -6.81 -13.26
CA MET A 185 12.02 -5.57 -14.06
C MET A 185 13.26 -5.37 -14.93
N LEU A 186 14.46 -5.57 -14.38
CA LEU A 186 15.72 -5.39 -15.10
C LEU A 186 16.04 -6.53 -16.08
N ALA A 187 15.77 -7.78 -15.68
CA ALA A 187 16.10 -8.97 -16.47
C ALA A 187 15.14 -9.19 -17.64
N GLU A 188 13.85 -8.89 -17.43
CA GLU A 188 12.82 -9.04 -18.46
C GLU A 188 12.58 -7.75 -19.23
N GLY A 189 13.08 -6.60 -18.75
CA GLY A 189 12.90 -5.30 -19.40
C GLY A 189 11.45 -4.83 -19.44
N VAL A 190 10.66 -5.27 -18.45
CA VAL A 190 9.21 -5.04 -18.36
C VAL A 190 8.88 -3.84 -17.47
N SER A 191 7.64 -3.33 -17.59
CA SER A 191 7.17 -2.21 -16.77
C SER A 191 7.11 -2.57 -15.27
N PRO A 192 7.12 -1.59 -14.34
CA PRO A 192 6.95 -1.88 -12.92
C PRO A 192 5.65 -2.65 -12.62
N LEU A 193 4.56 -2.35 -13.33
CA LEU A 193 3.28 -3.03 -13.16
C LEU A 193 3.31 -4.49 -13.66
N GLU A 194 3.94 -4.73 -14.81
CA GLU A 194 4.10 -6.07 -15.36
C GLU A 194 5.03 -6.91 -14.48
N SER A 195 6.15 -6.33 -14.03
CA SER A 195 7.09 -6.97 -13.10
C SER A 195 6.41 -7.43 -11.82
N ILE A 196 5.63 -6.58 -11.16
CA ILE A 196 4.94 -6.99 -9.92
C ILE A 196 3.88 -8.06 -10.18
N THR A 197 3.24 -8.04 -11.36
CA THR A 197 2.26 -9.06 -11.74
C THR A 197 2.95 -10.42 -11.93
N MET A 198 4.10 -10.46 -12.61
CA MET A 198 4.92 -11.65 -12.79
C MET A 198 5.42 -12.19 -11.44
N VAL A 199 5.96 -11.33 -10.58
CA VAL A 199 6.43 -11.70 -9.23
C VAL A 199 5.29 -12.24 -8.38
N SER A 200 4.12 -11.60 -8.41
CA SER A 200 2.94 -12.04 -7.66
C SER A 200 2.46 -13.40 -8.13
N ASN A 201 2.36 -13.62 -9.44
CA ASN A 201 1.96 -14.90 -10.01
C ASN A 201 2.97 -16.02 -9.72
N ALA A 202 4.26 -15.71 -9.75
CA ALA A 202 5.32 -16.65 -9.39
C ALA A 202 5.24 -17.01 -7.89
N PHE A 203 5.08 -16.01 -7.01
CA PHE A 203 5.02 -16.22 -5.56
C PHE A 203 3.77 -17.02 -5.12
N THR A 204 2.64 -16.87 -5.81
CA THR A 204 1.41 -17.61 -5.52
C THR A 204 1.26 -18.90 -6.32
N SER A 205 2.25 -19.27 -7.15
CA SER A 205 2.24 -20.47 -8.00
C SER A 205 1.05 -20.56 -8.96
N ASN A 206 0.56 -19.43 -9.49
CA ASN A 206 -0.69 -19.41 -10.28
C ASN A 206 -0.50 -19.76 -11.78
N SER A 207 0.71 -19.73 -12.35
CA SER A 207 0.96 -20.29 -13.69
C SER A 207 2.46 -20.44 -14.02
N TYR A 208 2.80 -21.40 -14.91
CA TYR A 208 4.15 -21.56 -15.49
C TYR A 208 4.43 -20.52 -16.60
N GLU A 209 3.38 -19.98 -17.23
CA GLU A 209 3.45 -18.87 -18.19
C GLU A 209 3.93 -17.56 -17.57
N ALA A 210 3.90 -17.45 -16.24
CA ALA A 210 4.48 -16.33 -15.50
C ALA A 210 6.00 -16.45 -15.27
N SER A 211 6.64 -17.55 -15.70
CA SER A 211 8.11 -17.63 -15.71
C SER A 211 8.64 -16.70 -16.79
N GLY A 212 9.52 -15.77 -16.41
CA GLY A 212 10.09 -14.79 -17.34
C GLY A 212 10.67 -15.40 -18.61
N ASN A 213 10.84 -14.61 -19.66
CA ASN A 213 11.41 -15.08 -20.92
C ASN A 213 12.93 -15.29 -20.81
N SER A 214 13.62 -14.51 -19.96
CA SER A 214 15.06 -14.60 -19.75
C SER A 214 15.44 -15.73 -18.79
N VAL A 215 16.67 -16.25 -18.92
CA VAL A 215 17.20 -17.26 -17.98
C VAL A 215 17.24 -16.72 -16.55
N VAL A 216 17.56 -15.44 -16.39
CA VAL A 216 17.63 -14.78 -15.07
C VAL A 216 16.23 -14.65 -14.46
N GLY A 217 15.24 -14.19 -15.22
CA GLY A 217 13.86 -14.10 -14.73
C GLY A 217 13.24 -15.47 -14.44
N LYS A 218 13.57 -16.52 -15.21
CA LYS A 218 13.17 -17.91 -14.89
C LYS A 218 13.72 -18.39 -13.56
N LEU A 219 15.00 -18.09 -13.27
CA LEU A 219 15.61 -18.42 -11.99
C LEU A 219 14.97 -17.65 -10.83
N ASP A 220 14.68 -16.37 -11.03
CA ASP A 220 13.98 -15.52 -10.05
C ASP A 220 12.56 -16.06 -9.75
N SER A 221 11.79 -16.36 -10.79
CA SER A 221 10.45 -16.97 -10.65
C SER A 221 10.50 -18.33 -9.93
N LEU A 222 11.52 -19.15 -10.17
CA LEU A 222 11.69 -20.44 -9.49
C LEU A 222 11.97 -20.25 -8.00
N ILE A 223 12.88 -19.32 -7.64
CA ILE A 223 13.18 -18.99 -6.24
C ILE A 223 11.95 -18.43 -5.54
N LEU A 224 11.20 -17.56 -6.21
CA LEU A 224 9.95 -16.99 -5.71
C LEU A 224 8.87 -18.04 -5.47
N ALA A 225 8.64 -18.96 -6.41
CA ALA A 225 7.62 -19.99 -6.27
C ALA A 225 7.92 -20.93 -5.11
N TRP A 226 9.17 -21.38 -4.98
CA TRP A 226 9.58 -22.24 -3.87
C TRP A 226 9.66 -21.49 -2.54
N GLY A 227 10.17 -20.26 -2.54
CA GLY A 227 10.23 -19.39 -1.36
C GLY A 227 8.85 -19.04 -0.83
N GLY A 228 7.92 -18.66 -1.72
CA GLY A 228 6.52 -18.39 -1.41
C GLY A 228 5.79 -19.63 -0.90
N PHE A 229 5.99 -20.78 -1.54
CA PHE A 229 5.43 -22.05 -1.08
C PHE A 229 5.91 -22.43 0.33
N LEU A 230 7.22 -22.35 0.59
CA LEU A 230 7.81 -22.67 1.89
C LEU A 230 7.32 -21.68 2.97
N LEU A 231 7.33 -20.38 2.69
CA LEU A 231 6.88 -19.35 3.62
C LEU A 231 5.37 -19.45 3.90
N SER A 232 4.56 -19.70 2.87
CA SER A 232 3.12 -19.92 3.03
C SER A 232 2.83 -21.16 3.85
N SER A 233 3.54 -22.26 3.62
CA SER A 233 3.39 -23.51 4.38
C SER A 233 3.79 -23.34 5.84
N VAL A 234 4.95 -22.72 6.11
CA VAL A 234 5.43 -22.46 7.48
C VAL A 234 4.53 -21.44 8.19
N GLY A 235 4.12 -20.38 7.51
CA GLY A 235 3.19 -19.37 8.03
C GLY A 235 1.83 -19.98 8.38
N THR A 236 1.26 -20.77 7.48
CA THR A 236 -0.03 -21.46 7.68
C THR A 236 0.07 -22.50 8.79
N ALA A 237 1.16 -23.27 8.87
CA ALA A 237 1.37 -24.23 9.95
C ALA A 237 1.49 -23.54 11.32
N THR A 238 2.21 -22.41 11.38
CA THR A 238 2.35 -21.61 12.60
C THR A 238 1.01 -20.99 13.02
N LEU A 239 0.22 -20.52 12.05
CA LEU A 239 -1.12 -19.99 12.26
C LEU A 239 -2.10 -21.08 12.73
N ALA A 240 -2.06 -22.27 12.14
CA ALA A 240 -2.88 -23.40 12.56
C ALA A 240 -2.52 -23.83 13.99
N ALA A 241 -1.22 -23.92 14.31
CA ALA A 241 -0.74 -24.25 15.65
C ALA A 241 -1.19 -23.21 16.70
N SER A 242 -1.18 -21.91 16.38
CA SER A 242 -1.61 -20.87 17.33
C SER A 242 -3.13 -20.86 17.53
N ILE A 243 -3.92 -21.12 16.49
CA ILE A 243 -5.38 -21.26 16.59
C ILE A 243 -5.74 -22.47 17.46
N VAL A 244 -5.12 -23.62 17.19
CA VAL A 244 -5.33 -24.85 17.99
C VAL A 244 -4.93 -24.62 19.43
N LYS A 245 -3.75 -24.02 19.68
CA LYS A 245 -3.31 -23.69 21.04
C LYS A 245 -4.31 -22.79 21.78
N LYS A 246 -4.81 -21.73 21.13
CA LYS A 246 -5.79 -20.83 21.74
C LYS A 246 -7.12 -21.53 22.05
N GLN A 247 -7.61 -22.38 21.14
CA GLN A 247 -8.81 -23.17 21.38
C GLN A 247 -8.62 -24.14 22.56
N VAL A 248 -7.45 -24.77 22.64
CA VAL A 248 -7.10 -25.69 23.73
C VAL A 248 -6.97 -24.94 25.06
N ASP A 249 -6.26 -23.80 25.09
CA ASP A 249 -6.10 -22.97 26.28
C ASP A 249 -7.47 -22.46 26.78
N GLN A 250 -8.36 -22.02 25.88
CA GLN A 250 -9.74 -21.63 26.24
C GLN A 250 -10.54 -22.79 26.84
N GLN A 251 -10.42 -24.00 26.29
CA GLN A 251 -11.09 -25.18 26.85
C GLN A 251 -10.55 -25.55 28.24
N PHE A 252 -9.24 -25.37 28.47
CA PHE A 252 -8.64 -25.58 29.78
C PHE A 252 -9.09 -24.52 30.80
N ASP A 253 -9.13 -23.24 30.41
CA ASP A 253 -9.62 -22.16 31.26
C ASP A 253 -11.10 -22.36 31.62
N ASP A 254 -11.93 -22.76 30.65
CA ASP A 254 -13.34 -23.07 30.89
C ASP A 254 -13.52 -24.27 31.84
N MET A 255 -12.69 -25.31 31.69
CA MET A 255 -12.66 -26.45 32.63
C MET A 255 -12.20 -26.02 34.02
N GLU A 256 -11.18 -25.17 34.14
CA GLU A 256 -10.70 -24.67 35.43
C GLU A 256 -11.77 -23.84 36.14
N ASN A 257 -12.49 -22.99 35.40
CA ASN A 257 -13.60 -22.20 35.91
C ASN A 257 -14.77 -23.08 36.37
N LEU A 258 -15.10 -24.15 35.63
CA LEU A 258 -16.11 -25.15 36.03
C LEU A 258 -15.71 -25.94 37.28
N ILE A 259 -14.41 -26.20 37.47
CA ILE A 259 -13.90 -26.89 38.65
C ILE A 259 -13.92 -25.97 39.87
N LYS A 260 -13.54 -24.69 39.70
CA LYS A 260 -13.59 -23.68 40.77
C LYS A 260 -15.01 -23.41 41.23
N SER A 261 -15.96 -23.21 40.30
CA SER A 261 -17.36 -22.97 40.65
C SER A 261 -17.98 -24.15 41.42
N LYS A 262 -17.69 -25.40 41.02
CA LYS A 262 -18.12 -26.60 41.76
C LYS A 262 -17.48 -26.76 43.14
N LYS A 263 -16.35 -26.13 43.40
CA LYS A 263 -15.65 -26.18 44.68
C LYS A 263 -16.18 -25.15 45.67
N GLU A 264 -16.79 -24.07 45.17
CA GLU A 264 -17.45 -23.02 45.96
C GLU A 264 -18.91 -23.37 46.33
N GLU A 265 -19.52 -24.33 45.63
CA GLU A 265 -20.87 -24.87 45.93
C GLU A 265 -20.88 -25.96 47.03
N LYS A 266 -19.73 -26.31 47.63
CA LYS A 266 -19.60 -27.26 48.74
C LYS A 266 -19.23 -26.57 50.04
#